data_AF-A0AAN7M3J4-F1
#
_entry.id   AF-A0AAN7M3J4-F1
#
_cell.length_a   1.000
_cell.length_b   1.000
_cell.length_c   1.000
_cell.angle_alpha   90.00
_cell.angle_beta   90.00
_cell.angle_gamma   90.00
#
_symmetry.space_group_name_H-M   'P 1'
#
loop_
_entity.id
_entity.type
_entity.pdbx_description
1 polymer ?
#
loop_
_entity_poly.entity_id
_entity_poly.type
_entity_poly.pdbx_seq_one_letter_code
_entity_poly.pdbx_strand_id
1 'polypeptide(L)'
;MGAFFGTGMAAESQFHVLAVDDSLVDRKLVERLLETFSYQVTTVDSGSKALEFLGFREHEDEEAEELSSSDSPSVSPNNHQKVEVNLILTDYCMPGMTEYIC
;
A
#
# COMPACT_ATOMS: atom_id res chain seq x y z
N MET A 1 -14.20 39.00 -24.21
CA MET A 1 -14.70 37.63 -23.98
C MET A 1 -13.57 36.64 -24.20
N GLY A 2 -12.99 36.08 -23.14
CA GLY A 2 -12.11 34.92 -23.25
C GLY A 2 -12.83 33.74 -22.60
N ALA A 3 -13.34 32.81 -23.40
CA ALA A 3 -13.93 31.58 -22.89
C ALA A 3 -12.79 30.61 -22.56
N PHE A 4 -12.54 30.37 -21.28
CA PHE A 4 -11.77 29.22 -20.85
C PHE A 4 -12.68 27.98 -20.92
N PHE A 5 -12.41 27.12 -21.89
CA PHE A 5 -12.88 25.74 -21.91
C PHE A 5 -11.90 24.87 -21.10
N GLY A 6 -12.44 24.02 -20.24
CA GLY A 6 -11.70 22.99 -19.52
C GLY A 6 -12.65 22.23 -18.59
N THR A 7 -13.56 21.43 -19.17
CA THR A 7 -13.56 19.96 -19.08
C THR A 7 -13.67 19.45 -17.64
N GLY A 8 -14.89 19.01 -17.29
CA GLY A 8 -15.11 18.26 -16.06
C GLY A 8 -14.21 17.03 -16.03
N MET A 9 -13.44 16.88 -14.96
CA MET A 9 -12.76 15.63 -14.68
C MET A 9 -13.80 14.71 -14.04
N ALA A 10 -14.27 13.74 -14.81
CA ALA A 10 -14.73 12.49 -14.23
C ALA A 10 -13.62 12.03 -13.26
N ALA A 11 -14.00 11.56 -12.07
CA ALA A 11 -13.07 10.99 -11.11
C ALA A 11 -12.48 9.70 -11.70
N GLU A 12 -11.45 9.85 -12.54
CA GLU A 12 -10.53 8.77 -12.90
C GLU A 12 -9.93 8.26 -11.60
N SER A 13 -10.07 6.97 -11.33
CA SER A 13 -9.46 6.32 -10.16
C SER A 13 -7.96 6.53 -10.23
N GLN A 14 -7.42 7.38 -9.35
CA GLN A 14 -5.99 7.66 -9.33
C GLN A 14 -5.24 6.38 -8.96
N PHE A 15 -4.35 5.92 -9.84
CA PHE A 15 -3.58 4.69 -9.62
C PHE A 15 -2.65 4.90 -8.42
N HIS A 16 -2.76 4.04 -7.41
CA HIS A 16 -2.12 4.20 -6.11
C HIS A 16 -0.92 3.26 -5.95
N VAL A 17 0.22 3.84 -5.58
CA VAL A 17 1.48 3.13 -5.35
C VAL A 17 1.86 3.21 -3.87
N LEU A 18 2.18 2.07 -3.27
CA LEU A 18 2.81 1.99 -1.95
C LEU A 18 4.31 1.76 -2.14
N ALA A 19 5.14 2.76 -1.81
CA ALA A 19 6.59 2.64 -1.82
C ALA A 19 7.14 2.35 -0.42
N VAL A 20 7.88 1.26 -0.29
CA VAL A 20 8.45 0.73 0.95
C VAL A 20 9.97 0.78 0.84
N ASP A 21 10.57 1.71 1.58
CA ASP A 21 12.01 1.98 1.49
C ASP A 21 12.50 2.64 2.79
N ASP A 22 13.54 2.08 3.41
CA ASP A 22 14.12 2.57 4.66
C ASP A 22 14.99 3.82 4.46
N SER A 23 15.44 4.08 3.22
CA SER A 23 16.13 5.30 2.82
C SER A 23 15.15 6.45 2.60
N LEU A 24 15.23 7.46 3.47
CA LEU A 24 14.45 8.70 3.34
C LEU A 24 14.64 9.39 1.98
N VAL A 25 15.85 9.29 1.40
CA VAL A 25 16.19 9.95 0.14
C VAL A 25 15.49 9.26 -1.01
N ASP A 26 15.57 7.93 -1.07
CA ASP A 26 14.95 7.13 -2.14
C ASP A 26 13.44 7.21 -2.07
N ARG A 27 12.89 7.19 -0.87
CA ARG A 27 11.45 7.38 -0.64
C ARG A 27 10.94 8.74 -1.16
N LYS A 28 11.70 9.82 -0.96
CA LYS A 28 11.38 11.16 -1.50
C LYS A 28 11.58 11.25 -3.01
N LEU A 29 12.55 10.52 -3.56
CA LEU A 29 12.77 10.44 -4.99
C LEU A 29 11.59 9.77 -5.69
N VAL A 30 11.18 8.60 -5.21
CA VAL A 30 10.06 7.81 -5.75
C VAL A 30 8.74 8.56 -5.63
N GLU A 31 8.46 9.17 -4.47
CA GLU A 31 7.26 10.00 -4.25
C GLU A 31 7.15 11.10 -5.32
N ARG A 32 8.18 11.96 -5.44
CA ARG A 32 8.17 13.08 -6.39
C ARG A 32 8.08 12.62 -7.84
N LEU A 33 8.77 11.52 -8.18
CA LEU A 33 8.77 10.98 -9.53
C LEU A 33 7.37 10.51 -9.92
N LEU A 34 6.73 9.70 -9.08
CA LEU A 34 5.43 9.11 -9.37
C LEU A 34 4.29 10.14 -9.29
N GLU A 35 4.35 11.09 -8.36
CA GLU A 35 3.40 12.21 -8.33
C GLU A 35 3.45 13.06 -9.61
N THR A 36 4.63 13.19 -10.23
CA THR A 36 4.78 13.88 -11.54
C THR A 36 3.99 13.16 -12.64
N PHE A 37 3.79 11.85 -12.52
CA PHE A 37 2.99 11.04 -13.44
C PHE A 37 1.52 10.88 -12.99
N SER A 38 1.06 11.75 -12.08
CA SER A 38 -0.31 11.74 -11.54
C SER A 38 -0.70 10.48 -10.76
N TYR A 39 0.28 9.70 -10.28
CA TYR A 39 0.01 8.61 -9.34
C TYR A 39 -0.28 9.15 -7.95
N GLN A 40 -1.17 8.47 -7.22
CA GLN A 40 -1.25 8.61 -5.77
C GLN A 40 -0.10 7.80 -5.19
N VAL A 41 0.66 8.35 -4.25
CA VAL A 41 1.79 7.63 -3.64
C VAL A 41 1.66 7.68 -2.13
N THR A 42 1.70 6.51 -1.50
CA THR A 42 1.95 6.38 -0.07
C THR A 42 3.35 5.84 0.12
N THR A 43 4.09 6.40 1.08
CA THR A 43 5.43 5.91 1.38
C THR A 43 5.57 5.48 2.82
N VAL A 44 6.26 4.37 3.05
CA VAL A 44 6.52 3.78 4.38
C VAL A 44 7.99 3.35 4.47
N ASP A 45 8.53 3.27 5.70
CA ASP A 45 9.96 3.07 5.94
C ASP A 45 10.36 1.62 6.28
N SER A 46 9.40 0.70 6.30
CA SER A 46 9.62 -0.68 6.71
C SER A 46 8.48 -1.56 6.23
N GLY A 47 8.78 -2.85 6.08
CA GLY A 47 7.79 -3.85 5.69
C GLY A 47 6.65 -4.01 6.70
N SER A 48 6.94 -3.98 8.00
CA SER A 48 5.92 -4.06 9.05
C SER A 48 4.90 -2.92 8.94
N LYS A 49 5.35 -1.69 8.69
CA LYS A 49 4.43 -0.57 8.46
C LYS A 49 3.65 -0.70 7.15
N ALA A 50 4.24 -1.32 6.12
CA ALA A 50 3.52 -1.64 4.89
C ALA A 50 2.39 -2.64 5.15
N LEU A 51 2.64 -3.67 5.98
CA LEU A 51 1.65 -4.66 6.37
C LEU A 51 0.53 -4.02 7.21
N GLU A 52 0.87 -3.18 8.19
CA GLU A 52 -0.10 -2.39 8.95
C GLU A 52 -0.98 -1.53 8.03
N PHE A 53 -0.36 -0.84 7.06
CA PHE A 53 -1.06 0.00 6.10
C PHE A 53 -2.02 -0.79 5.20
N LEU A 54 -1.63 -2.01 4.82
CA LEU A 54 -2.46 -2.92 4.02
C LEU A 54 -3.55 -3.63 4.85
N GLY A 55 -3.54 -3.48 6.18
CA GLY A 55 -4.50 -4.11 7.08
C GLY A 55 -4.15 -5.54 7.49
N PHE A 56 -2.90 -5.98 7.27
CA PHE A 56 -2.38 -7.22 7.83
C PHE A 56 -1.94 -6.94 9.28
N ARG A 57 -2.79 -7.30 10.25
CA ARG A 57 -2.40 -7.30 11.66
C ARG A 57 -1.73 -8.64 11.96
N GLU A 58 -0.51 -8.60 12.48
CA GLU A 58 0.11 -9.77 13.10
C GLU A 58 -0.72 -10.11 14.35
N HIS A 59 -1.42 -11.24 14.31
CA HIS A 59 -2.06 -11.82 15.48
C HIS A 59 -0.98 -12.47 16.34
N GLU A 60 -0.24 -11.66 17.08
CA GLU A 60 0.45 -12.13 18.28
C GLU A 60 -0.62 -12.22 19.36
N ASP A 61 -1.23 -13.41 19.49
CA ASP A 61 -1.61 -14.07 20.76
C ASP A 61 -2.65 -15.19 20.53
N GLU A 62 -2.18 -16.40 20.84
CA GLU A 62 -2.91 -17.59 21.34
C GLU A 62 -3.65 -18.56 20.39
N GLU A 63 -3.11 -19.78 20.43
CA GLU A 63 -3.52 -21.09 19.91
C GLU A 63 -5.03 -21.39 19.98
N ALA A 64 -5.61 -21.83 18.86
CA ALA A 64 -6.32 -23.12 18.74
C ALA A 64 -6.88 -23.31 17.33
N GLU A 65 -6.35 -24.34 16.66
CA GLU A 65 -7.09 -25.32 15.87
C GLU A 65 -8.12 -24.81 14.85
N GLU A 66 -7.82 -24.98 13.56
CA GLU A 66 -8.37 -26.10 12.78
C GLU A 66 -8.17 -25.86 11.28
N LEU A 67 -7.95 -26.96 10.58
CA LEU A 67 -7.81 -27.04 9.14
C LEU A 67 -9.09 -26.63 8.39
N SER A 68 -9.00 -25.78 7.37
CA SER A 68 -9.84 -25.87 6.14
C SER A 68 -9.42 -24.78 5.16
N SER A 69 -8.69 -25.05 4.08
CA SER A 69 -9.21 -25.49 2.77
C SER A 69 -10.55 -24.85 2.37
N SER A 70 -10.49 -24.05 1.30
CA SER A 70 -11.52 -23.72 0.30
C SER A 70 -12.98 -23.40 0.71
N ASP A 71 -13.44 -22.29 0.12
CA ASP A 71 -14.80 -21.94 -0.29
C ASP A 71 -15.83 -21.36 0.73
N SER A 72 -15.91 -20.02 0.69
CA SER A 72 -17.14 -19.18 0.79
C SER A 72 -17.83 -19.03 2.17
N PRO A 73 -18.81 -18.11 2.30
CA PRO A 73 -18.66 -16.70 2.64
C PRO A 73 -19.27 -16.36 4.02
N SER A 74 -18.61 -15.57 4.88
CA SER A 74 -19.23 -15.19 6.17
C SER A 74 -18.70 -13.90 6.79
N VAL A 75 -19.44 -12.83 6.51
CA VAL A 75 -19.76 -11.64 7.34
C VAL A 75 -18.64 -11.05 8.21
N SER A 76 -18.04 -9.99 7.67
CA SER A 76 -17.11 -9.06 8.30
C SER A 76 -17.68 -8.35 9.55
N PRO A 77 -16.89 -8.15 10.62
CA PRO A 77 -17.08 -7.02 11.51
C PRO A 77 -16.49 -5.77 10.84
N ASN A 78 -17.39 -4.96 10.30
CA ASN A 78 -17.37 -3.51 10.08
C ASN A 78 -16.02 -2.78 9.94
N ASN A 79 -15.84 -2.26 8.72
CA ASN A 79 -14.98 -1.11 8.36
C ASN A 79 -13.48 -1.37 8.23
N HIS A 80 -13.10 -2.49 7.60
CA HIS A 80 -11.84 -2.53 6.88
C HIS A 80 -11.94 -1.52 5.74
N GLN A 81 -11.40 -0.32 5.93
CA GLN A 81 -11.03 0.56 4.83
C GLN A 81 -10.00 -0.21 4.01
N LYS A 82 -10.50 -1.00 3.06
CA LYS A 82 -9.66 -1.74 2.13
C LYS A 82 -8.91 -0.69 1.33
N VAL A 83 -7.66 -0.45 1.68
CA VAL A 83 -6.81 0.45 0.93
C VAL A 83 -6.55 -0.23 -0.42
N GLU A 84 -7.08 0.35 -1.48
CA GLU A 84 -6.81 -0.12 -2.83
C GLU A 84 -5.43 0.38 -3.24
N VAL A 85 -4.47 -0.53 -3.32
CA VAL A 85 -3.12 -0.29 -3.84
C VAL A 85 -2.99 -1.05 -5.15
N ASN A 86 -2.54 -0.38 -6.20
CA ASN A 86 -2.37 -0.98 -7.51
C ASN A 86 -0.96 -1.52 -7.75
N LEU A 87 0.04 -0.92 -7.07
CA LEU A 87 1.44 -1.33 -7.17
C LEU A 87 2.15 -1.15 -5.81
N ILE A 88 2.96 -2.14 -5.44
CA ILE A 88 3.86 -2.05 -4.29
C ILE A 88 5.30 -2.03 -4.84
N LEU A 89 6.07 -1.01 -4.47
CA LEU A 89 7.50 -0.90 -4.74
C LEU A 89 8.26 -1.10 -3.44
N THR A 90 9.21 -2.03 -3.39
CA THR A 90 9.97 -2.39 -2.19
C THR A 90 11.45 -2.39 -2.49
N ASP A 91 12.28 -1.81 -1.62
CA ASP A 91 13.71 -2.05 -1.68
C ASP A 91 14.05 -3.49 -1.26
N TYR A 92 15.07 -4.07 -1.91
CA TYR A 92 15.54 -5.40 -1.57
C TYR A 92 16.30 -5.42 -0.24
N CYS A 93 16.96 -4.31 0.11
CA CYS A 93 17.84 -4.18 1.26
C CYS A 93 17.15 -3.56 2.48
N MET A 94 15.99 -4.10 2.84
CA MET A 94 15.25 -3.67 4.03
C MET A 94 15.48 -4.64 5.20
N PRO A 95 16.20 -4.24 6.28
CA PRO A 95 16.38 -5.08 7.46
C PRO A 95 15.03 -5.41 8.10
N GLY A 96 14.85 -6.66 8.52
CA GLY A 96 13.65 -7.11 9.26
C GLY A 96 12.49 -7.68 8.42
N MET A 97 12.57 -7.72 7.08
CA MET A 97 11.56 -8.37 6.23
C MET A 97 11.86 -9.85 5.95
N THR A 98 13.14 -10.18 5.76
CA THR A 98 13.71 -11.54 5.82
C THR A 98 15.21 -11.34 6.06
N GLU A 99 15.83 -12.02 7.03
CA GLU A 99 17.26 -11.89 7.39
C GLU A 99 18.26 -12.30 6.28
N TYR A 100 17.85 -12.34 5.01
CA TYR A 100 18.62 -13.03 3.98
C TYR A 100 19.68 -12.14 3.30
N ILE A 101 19.46 -10.83 3.10
CA ILE A 101 20.50 -9.89 2.66
C ILE A 101 20.10 -8.47 3.12
N CYS A 102 21.06 -7.77 3.75
CA CYS A 102 20.91 -6.56 4.58
C CYS A 102 20.41 -6.85 6.01
#